data_AF-A0A2P2FF36-F1
#
_entry.id   AF-A0A2P2FF36-F1
#
_cell.length_a   1.000
_cell.length_b   1.000
_cell.length_c   1.000
_cell.angle_alpha   90.00
_cell.angle_beta   90.00
_cell.angle_gamma   90.00
#
_symmetry.space_group_name_H-M   'P 1'
#
loop_
_entity.id
_entity.type
_entity.pdbx_description
1 polymer ?
#
loop_
_entity_poly.entity_id
_entity_poly.type
_entity_poly.pdbx_seq_one_letter_code
_entity_poly.pdbx_strand_id
1 'polypeptide(L)'
;VRRDGSFQERQEIRAASTSNSGGAKVMADGGYQGNAEVIMPYRKPRKGQSPLPQWKEDLNTVHASVRARAEHAPAHMKTWNILRNCRRKRDGVSHATRSIALMHNLTMTV
;
A
#
# COMPACT_ATOMS: atom_id res chain seq x y z
N VAL A 1 17.68 31.64 4.46
CA VAL A 1 16.39 31.12 3.95
C VAL A 1 16.50 29.61 3.83
N ARG A 2 16.09 28.88 4.88
CA ARG A 2 16.14 27.40 4.92
C ARG A 2 14.96 26.89 4.09
N ARG A 3 15.21 26.22 2.97
CA ARG A 3 14.18 25.52 2.20
C ARG A 3 13.75 24.30 3.02
N ASP A 4 12.68 24.49 3.74
CA ASP A 4 11.88 23.52 4.43
C ASP A 4 11.43 22.41 3.47
N GLY A 5 12.00 21.22 3.65
CA GLY A 5 11.73 20.03 2.82
C GLY A 5 10.26 19.59 2.77
N SER A 6 9.43 20.14 3.65
CA SER A 6 7.99 19.88 3.74
C SER A 6 7.19 20.44 2.56
N PHE A 7 7.68 21.50 1.89
CA PHE A 7 6.94 22.12 0.78
C PHE A 7 7.13 21.36 -0.53
N GLN A 8 8.36 20.88 -0.77
CA GLN A 8 8.71 20.05 -1.92
C GLN A 8 8.09 18.65 -1.80
N GLU A 9 8.09 18.09 -0.58
CA GLU A 9 7.42 16.84 -0.21
C GLU A 9 5.91 16.89 -0.47
N ARG A 10 5.23 17.98 -0.08
CA ARG A 10 3.80 18.17 -0.36
C ARG A 10 3.50 18.31 -1.85
N GLN A 11 4.40 18.90 -2.63
CA GLN A 11 4.22 19.03 -4.09
C GLN A 11 4.44 17.70 -4.82
N GLU A 12 5.46 16.91 -4.48
CA GLU A 12 5.70 15.60 -5.12
C GLU A 12 4.59 14.59 -4.80
N ILE A 13 4.10 14.57 -3.55
CA ILE A 13 2.94 13.75 -3.15
C ILE A 13 1.64 14.21 -3.84
N ARG A 14 1.55 15.48 -4.25
CA ARG A 14 0.41 16.07 -4.99
C ARG A 14 0.54 15.89 -6.51
N ALA A 15 1.75 15.78 -7.05
CA ALA A 15 1.98 15.51 -8.47
C ALA A 15 1.68 14.05 -8.83
N ALA A 16 1.89 13.11 -7.89
CA ALA A 16 1.63 11.69 -8.09
C ALA A 16 0.14 11.29 -8.01
N SER A 17 -0.80 12.26 -8.00
CA SER A 17 -2.17 12.06 -7.51
C SER A 17 -3.26 11.99 -8.57
N THR A 18 -2.98 11.48 -9.77
CA THR A 18 -4.02 11.34 -10.80
C THR A 18 -4.15 9.90 -11.26
N SER A 19 -4.35 8.97 -10.33
CA SER A 19 -4.95 7.67 -10.67
C SER A 19 -6.47 7.82 -10.73
N ASN A 20 -7.10 7.21 -11.74
CA ASN A 20 -8.53 7.27 -12.07
C ASN A 20 -9.44 6.56 -11.03
N SER A 21 -9.16 6.70 -9.74
CA SER A 21 -9.89 6.11 -8.62
C SER A 21 -10.64 7.21 -7.86
N GLY A 22 -11.53 7.94 -8.52
CA GLY A 22 -12.40 8.93 -7.87
C GLY A 22 -11.68 10.03 -7.06
N GLY A 23 -10.43 10.36 -7.42
CA GLY A 23 -9.59 11.32 -6.68
C GLY A 23 -8.78 10.75 -5.50
N ALA A 24 -8.86 9.45 -5.24
CA ALA A 24 -8.05 8.78 -4.23
C ALA A 24 -6.63 8.47 -4.76
N LYS A 25 -5.61 8.71 -3.93
CA LYS A 25 -4.22 8.36 -4.25
C LYS A 25 -4.01 6.85 -4.14
N VAL A 26 -3.61 6.22 -5.24
CA VAL A 26 -3.35 4.77 -5.29
C VAL A 26 -1.89 4.48 -4.95
N MET A 27 -1.65 3.57 -4.01
CA MET A 27 -0.32 3.00 -3.75
C MET A 27 -0.10 1.77 -4.64
N ALA A 28 1.07 1.69 -5.26
CA ALA A 28 1.46 0.58 -6.13
C ALA A 28 2.76 -0.08 -5.68
N ASP A 29 2.98 -1.34 -6.06
CA ASP A 29 4.23 -2.03 -5.79
C ASP A 29 5.38 -1.54 -6.69
N GLY A 30 6.60 -1.96 -6.35
CA GLY A 30 7.82 -1.51 -7.04
C GLY A 30 7.96 -1.97 -8.50
N GLY A 31 7.12 -2.90 -8.97
CA GLY A 31 7.04 -3.32 -10.37
C GLY A 31 6.37 -2.29 -11.28
N TYR A 32 5.62 -1.34 -10.72
CA TYR A 32 4.96 -0.25 -11.48
C TYR A 32 5.86 0.97 -11.72
N GLN A 33 7.18 0.80 -11.58
CA GLN A 33 8.17 1.85 -11.78
C GLN A 33 7.94 2.63 -13.09
N GLY A 34 7.93 3.96 -12.99
CA GLY A 34 7.72 4.86 -14.13
C GLY A 34 6.28 5.36 -14.29
N ASN A 35 5.32 4.83 -13.54
CA ASN A 35 3.95 5.37 -13.53
C ASN A 35 3.82 6.55 -12.55
N ALA A 36 3.57 7.75 -13.07
CA ALA A 36 3.40 8.96 -12.27
C ALA A 36 2.03 9.05 -11.57
N GLU A 37 1.06 8.21 -11.93
CA GLU A 37 -0.31 8.24 -11.37
C GLU A 37 -0.44 7.51 -10.03
N VAL A 38 0.64 6.84 -9.58
CA VAL A 38 0.64 5.98 -8.39
C VAL A 38 1.79 6.30 -7.44
N ILE A 39 1.53 6.14 -6.14
CA ILE A 39 2.54 6.29 -5.09
C ILE A 39 3.33 4.99 -4.99
N MET A 40 4.62 5.06 -5.32
CA MET A 40 5.54 3.95 -5.26
C MET A 40 6.59 4.13 -4.16
N PRO A 41 7.17 3.02 -3.65
CA PRO A 41 8.30 3.12 -2.74
C PRO A 41 9.54 3.60 -3.49
N TYR A 42 10.31 4.49 -2.85
CA TYR A 42 11.60 4.95 -3.37
C TYR A 42 12.61 3.82 -3.36
N ARG A 43 13.34 3.67 -4.46
CA ARG A 43 14.39 2.65 -4.59
C ARG A 43 15.53 2.93 -3.61
N LYS A 44 16.01 1.88 -2.94
CA LYS A 44 17.23 1.97 -2.12
C LYS A 44 18.42 2.41 -2.98
N PRO A 45 19.27 3.35 -2.50
CA PRO A 45 20.46 3.78 -3.22
C PRO A 45 21.38 2.60 -3.53
N ARG A 46 22.05 2.62 -4.68
CA ARG A 46 23.11 1.65 -4.98
C ARG A 46 24.36 1.99 -4.14
N LYS A 47 25.27 1.02 -3.98
CA LYS A 47 26.57 1.27 -3.33
C LYS A 47 27.26 2.47 -4.00
N GLY A 48 27.66 3.45 -3.19
CA GLY A 48 28.31 4.68 -3.65
C GLY A 48 27.36 5.86 -3.93
N GLN A 49 26.04 5.69 -3.82
CA GLN A 49 25.08 6.79 -3.89
C GLN A 49 24.77 7.34 -2.50
N SER A 50 24.43 8.63 -2.44
CA SER A 50 23.99 9.28 -1.20
C SER A 50 22.74 8.57 -0.64
N PRO A 51 22.64 8.46 0.70
CA PRO A 51 21.45 7.93 1.35
C PRO A 51 20.16 8.67 0.95
N LEU A 52 19.02 8.00 1.12
CA LEU A 52 17.73 8.64 0.94
C LEU A 52 17.56 9.72 2.02
N PRO A 53 16.97 10.88 1.69
CA PRO A 53 16.47 11.82 2.70
C PRO A 53 15.48 11.11 3.64
N GLN A 54 15.51 11.46 4.93
CA GLN A 54 14.71 10.81 5.99
C GLN A 54 13.23 10.61 5.62
N TRP A 55 12.59 11.64 5.07
CA TRP A 55 11.17 11.58 4.70
C TRP A 55 10.86 10.52 3.62
N LYS A 56 11.81 10.21 2.73
CA LYS A 56 11.66 9.11 1.74
C LYS A 56 11.77 7.75 2.40
N GLU A 57 12.58 7.63 3.45
CA GLU A 57 12.69 6.40 4.25
C GLU A 57 11.43 6.18 5.08
N ASP A 58 10.87 7.25 5.65
CA ASP A 58 9.61 7.21 6.40
C ASP A 58 8.44 6.80 5.50
N LEU A 59 8.34 7.37 4.29
CA LEU A 59 7.36 6.95 3.28
C LEU A 59 7.52 5.46 2.94
N ASN A 60 8.75 5.00 2.69
CA ASN A 60 9.02 3.59 2.39
C ASN A 60 8.61 2.65 3.52
N THR A 61 8.73 3.09 4.76
CA THR A 61 8.33 2.33 5.94
C THR A 61 6.81 2.17 6.00
N VAL A 62 6.07 3.27 5.77
CA VAL A 62 4.61 3.24 5.67
C VAL A 62 4.16 2.36 4.50
N HIS A 63 4.77 2.53 3.32
CA HIS A 63 4.48 1.77 2.12
C HIS A 63 4.69 0.26 2.35
N ALA A 64 5.82 -0.12 2.94
CA ALA A 64 6.12 -1.52 3.27
C ALA A 64 5.12 -2.12 4.27
N SER A 65 4.66 -1.37 5.27
CA SER A 65 3.66 -1.82 6.25
C SER A 65 2.30 -2.09 5.58
N VAL A 66 1.85 -1.17 4.72
CA VAL A 66 0.59 -1.35 3.98
C VAL A 66 0.71 -2.52 3.00
N ARG A 67 1.81 -2.60 2.26
CA ARG A 67 2.08 -3.68 1.31
C ARG A 67 2.10 -5.04 2.02
N ALA A 68 2.77 -5.16 3.15
CA ALA A 68 2.82 -6.41 3.91
C ALA A 68 1.43 -6.92 4.29
N ARG A 69 0.51 -6.03 4.70
CA ARG A 69 -0.87 -6.40 5.03
C ARG A 69 -1.64 -6.85 3.79
N ALA A 70 -1.48 -6.15 2.68
CA ALA A 70 -2.10 -6.50 1.41
C ALA A 70 -1.59 -7.84 0.85
N GLU A 71 -0.29 -8.12 0.95
CA GLU A 71 0.35 -9.36 0.51
C GLU A 71 0.05 -10.56 1.42
N HIS A 72 -0.17 -10.32 2.73
CA HIS A 72 -0.57 -11.38 3.66
C HIS A 72 -1.91 -12.01 3.28
N ALA A 73 -2.88 -11.23 2.79
CA ALA A 73 -4.19 -11.76 2.40
C ALA A 73 -4.11 -12.86 1.31
N PRO A 74 -3.51 -12.62 0.11
CA PRO A 74 -3.36 -13.65 -0.91
C PRO A 74 -2.41 -14.77 -0.48
N ALA A 75 -1.39 -14.49 0.35
CA ALA A 75 -0.56 -15.55 0.93
C ALA A 75 -1.39 -16.51 1.80
N HIS A 76 -2.24 -15.97 2.69
CA HIS A 76 -3.15 -16.78 3.50
C HIS A 76 -4.20 -17.53 2.67
N MET A 77 -4.67 -16.94 1.57
CA MET A 77 -5.56 -17.62 0.61
C MET A 77 -4.86 -18.81 -0.06
N LYS A 78 -3.66 -18.58 -0.61
CA LYS A 78 -2.87 -19.62 -1.32
C LYS A 78 -2.53 -20.80 -0.41
N THR A 79 -2.27 -20.56 0.88
CA THR A 79 -1.93 -21.63 1.84
C THR A 79 -3.15 -22.30 2.48
N TRP A 80 -4.39 -21.96 2.06
CA TRP A 80 -5.64 -22.45 2.67
C TRP A 80 -5.79 -22.13 4.17
N ASN A 81 -4.95 -21.22 4.69
CA ASN A 81 -4.91 -20.88 6.11
C ASN A 81 -6.20 -20.20 6.57
N ILE A 82 -6.87 -19.47 5.66
CA ILE A 82 -8.18 -18.88 5.93
C ILE A 82 -9.22 -19.98 6.19
N LEU A 83 -9.31 -21.01 5.34
CA LEU A 83 -10.23 -22.13 5.55
C LEU A 83 -9.89 -22.93 6.82
N ARG A 84 -8.60 -23.15 7.07
CA ARG A 84 -8.12 -23.79 8.30
C ARG A 84 -8.52 -23.01 9.55
N ASN A 85 -8.39 -21.68 9.52
CA ASN A 85 -8.78 -20.81 10.63
C ASN A 85 -10.30 -20.74 10.79
N CYS A 86 -11.07 -20.73 9.70
CA CYS A 86 -12.53 -20.84 9.73
C CYS A 86 -12.98 -22.14 10.41
N ARG A 87 -12.29 -23.26 10.15
CA ARG A 87 -12.59 -24.55 10.79
C ARG A 87 -12.15 -24.61 12.26
N ARG A 88 -11.00 -24.02 12.60
CA ARG A 88 -10.37 -24.18 13.93
C ARG A 88 -10.76 -23.12 14.95
N LYS A 89 -11.16 -21.93 14.51
CA LYS A 89 -11.57 -20.81 15.38
C LYS A 89 -13.06 -20.58 15.16
N ARG A 90 -13.85 -20.64 16.25
CA ARG A 90 -15.31 -20.48 16.22
C ARG A 90 -15.76 -19.25 15.43
N ASP A 91 -15.03 -18.14 15.56
CA ASP A 91 -15.37 -16.87 14.91
C ASP A 91 -14.73 -16.68 13.52
N GLY A 92 -13.92 -17.64 13.06
CA GLY A 92 -13.19 -17.53 11.79
C GLY A 92 -14.10 -17.41 10.57
N VAL A 93 -15.22 -18.16 10.57
CA VAL A 93 -16.25 -18.06 9.53
C VAL A 93 -16.90 -16.67 9.54
N SER A 94 -17.28 -16.16 10.71
CA SER A 94 -17.89 -14.83 10.86
C SER A 94 -16.98 -13.71 10.35
N HIS A 95 -15.67 -13.80 10.64
CA HIS A 95 -14.69 -12.85 10.10
C HIS A 95 -14.54 -12.97 8.58
N ALA A 96 -14.48 -14.18 8.02
CA ALA A 96 -14.40 -14.38 6.58
C ALA A 96 -15.64 -13.83 5.84
N THR A 97 -16.84 -14.14 6.34
CA THR A 97 -18.10 -13.64 5.78
C THR A 97 -18.19 -12.11 5.81
N ARG A 98 -17.79 -11.47 6.93
CA ARG A 98 -17.74 -10.00 7.02
C ARG A 98 -16.75 -9.40 6.02
N SER A 99 -15.57 -9.98 5.87
CA SER A 99 -14.59 -9.51 4.89
C SER A 99 -15.11 -9.63 3.46
N ILE A 100 -15.78 -10.73 3.10
CA ILE A 100 -16.39 -10.91 1.77
C ILE A 100 -17.50 -9.88 1.54
N ALA A 101 -18.40 -9.69 2.51
CA ALA A 101 -19.47 -8.70 2.41
C ALA A 101 -18.92 -7.27 2.27
N LEU A 102 -17.85 -6.93 3.01
CA LEU A 102 -17.18 -5.64 2.90
C LEU A 102 -16.61 -5.43 1.50
N MET A 103 -15.88 -6.41 0.96
CA MET A 103 -15.32 -6.33 -0.39
C MET A 103 -16.41 -6.16 -1.45
N HIS A 104 -17.49 -6.94 -1.37
CA HIS A 104 -18.63 -6.84 -2.26
C HIS A 104 -19.30 -5.46 -2.20
N ASN A 105 -19.51 -4.94 -1.00
CA ASN A 105 -20.12 -3.61 -0.83
C ASN A 105 -19.23 -2.52 -1.42
N LEU A 106 -17.91 -2.58 -1.18
CA LEU A 106 -16.96 -1.65 -1.76
C LEU A 106 -17.01 -1.65 -3.29
N THR A 107 -17.15 -2.81 -3.94
CA THR A 107 -17.30 -2.90 -5.40
C THR A 107 -18.63 -2.39 -5.95
N MET A 108 -19.66 -2.26 -5.11
CA MET A 108 -20.98 -1.74 -5.51
C MET A 108 -21.14 -0.25 -5.24
N THR A 109 -20.30 0.33 -4.40
CA THR A 109 -20.32 1.75 -4.03
C THR A 109 -19.32 2.63 -4.79
N VAL A 110 -18.38 2.02 -5.53
CA VAL A 110 -17.40 2.69 -6.41
C VAL A 110 -17.84 2.51 -7.85
#